data_AF-A0A831Z9B1-F1
#
_entry.id   AF-A0A831Z9B1-F1
#
_cell.length_a   1.000
_cell.length_b   1.000
_cell.length_c   1.000
_cell.angle_alpha   90.00
_cell.angle_beta   90.00
_cell.angle_gamma   90.00
#
_symmetry.space_group_name_H-M   'P 1'
#
loop_
_entity.id
_entity.type
_entity.pdbx_description
1 polymer ?
#
loop_
_entity_poly.entity_id
_entity_poly.type
_entity_poly.pdbx_seq_one_letter_code
_entity_poly.pdbx_strand_id
1 'polypeptide(L)'
;MLGGVSSRTKKISEVEIKPDKIDDFFRFIQKTIHNILGSSIEGTLQVSYEGNPGILIIGSHGAVRYEILVVCYRKILYRVTAWGPESENYASQLSMQLEKLIYLFAEGEGKGIIYFVFVPGKNLIPAKAESRIVRFVQSLLLGNMVFLFAVSIILSYIFYLMFGPFYTPLALVLAQIPLLFIAPWIVAAVMGDWTLNEKHGDVFIVGVKIPFEKYHYILEKYFIPSKYQIKRRLYEGL
;
A
#
# COMPACT_ATOMS: atom_id res chain seq x y z
N MET A 1 -18.56 -29.80 26.74
CA MET A 1 -18.04 -28.42 26.77
C MET A 1 -19.04 -27.55 26.05
N LEU A 2 -19.70 -26.65 26.78
CA LEU A 2 -20.77 -25.79 26.24
C LEU A 2 -20.15 -24.81 25.22
N GLY A 3 -20.46 -25.01 23.94
CA GLY A 3 -19.98 -24.12 22.88
C GLY A 3 -20.63 -22.75 23.00
N GLY A 4 -19.84 -21.71 23.22
CA GLY A 4 -20.33 -20.33 23.25
C GLY A 4 -20.78 -19.89 21.86
N VAL A 5 -21.81 -19.06 21.81
CA VAL A 5 -22.27 -18.38 20.58
C VAL A 5 -21.83 -16.93 20.65
N SER A 6 -21.16 -16.46 19.61
CA SER A 6 -20.73 -15.07 19.49
C SER A 6 -21.23 -14.50 18.18
N SER A 7 -21.88 -13.34 18.22
CA SER A 7 -22.34 -12.64 17.02
C SER A 7 -21.86 -11.19 17.03
N ARG A 8 -21.35 -10.74 15.89
CA ARG A 8 -20.93 -9.36 15.63
C ARG A 8 -21.75 -8.85 14.46
N THR A 9 -22.61 -7.86 14.71
CA THR A 9 -23.36 -7.15 13.67
C THR A 9 -22.86 -5.72 13.60
N LYS A 10 -22.56 -5.23 12.39
CA LYS A 10 -22.13 -3.84 12.18
C LYS A 10 -22.76 -3.28 10.91
N LYS A 11 -23.05 -1.99 10.96
CA LYS A 11 -23.52 -1.20 9.82
C LYS A 11 -22.44 -0.19 9.47
N ILE A 12 -21.88 -0.31 8.27
CA ILE A 12 -20.88 0.61 7.73
C ILE A 12 -21.64 1.70 6.98
N SER A 13 -21.52 2.93 7.48
CA SER A 13 -22.24 4.10 6.96
C SER A 13 -21.37 5.00 6.10
N GLU A 14 -20.06 4.86 6.22
CA GLU A 14 -19.01 5.64 5.60
C GLU A 14 -18.74 5.21 4.16
N VAL A 15 -19.27 4.04 3.76
CA VAL A 15 -19.06 3.41 2.48
C VAL A 15 -20.39 3.25 1.75
N GLU A 16 -20.43 3.74 0.52
CA GLU A 16 -21.54 3.57 -0.40
C GLU A 16 -21.06 2.86 -1.68
N ILE A 17 -21.71 1.77 -2.04
CA ILE A 17 -21.45 1.03 -3.28
C ILE A 17 -22.51 1.43 -4.29
N LYS A 18 -22.07 1.83 -5.49
CA LYS A 18 -22.98 2.21 -6.56
C LYS A 18 -23.88 1.02 -6.96
N PRO A 19 -25.17 1.25 -7.29
CA PRO A 19 -26.11 0.17 -7.59
C PRO A 19 -25.64 -0.79 -8.70
N ASP A 20 -24.95 -0.28 -9.72
CA ASP A 20 -24.39 -1.04 -10.84
C ASP A 20 -23.20 -1.94 -10.45
N LYS A 21 -22.64 -1.76 -9.25
CA LYS A 21 -21.46 -2.46 -8.74
C LYS A 21 -21.77 -3.46 -7.62
N ILE A 22 -23.04 -3.62 -7.24
CA ILE A 22 -23.46 -4.52 -6.16
C ILE A 22 -23.13 -5.97 -6.50
N ASP A 23 -23.36 -6.41 -7.73
CA ASP A 23 -23.02 -7.77 -8.16
C ASP A 23 -21.50 -8.00 -8.19
N ASP A 24 -20.73 -7.00 -8.64
CA ASP A 24 -19.27 -7.03 -8.59
C ASP A 24 -18.75 -7.14 -7.16
N PHE A 25 -19.38 -6.41 -6.23
CA PHE A 25 -19.06 -6.45 -4.81
C PHE A 25 -19.30 -7.83 -4.21
N PHE A 26 -20.48 -8.42 -4.42
CA PHE A 26 -20.77 -9.75 -3.89
C PHE A 26 -19.86 -10.82 -4.48
N ARG A 27 -19.56 -10.74 -5.79
CA ARG A 27 -18.57 -11.63 -6.43
C ARG A 27 -17.18 -11.47 -5.81
N PHE A 28 -16.75 -10.23 -5.55
CA PHE A 28 -15.47 -9.94 -4.92
C PHE A 28 -15.39 -10.52 -3.50
N ILE A 29 -16.42 -10.30 -2.67
CA ILE A 29 -16.49 -10.84 -1.31
C ILE A 29 -16.49 -12.37 -1.34
N GLN A 30 -17.35 -12.98 -2.15
CA GLN A 30 -17.44 -14.44 -2.25
C GLN A 30 -16.10 -15.06 -2.65
N LYS A 31 -15.47 -14.54 -3.71
CA LYS A 31 -14.20 -15.05 -4.21
C LYS A 31 -13.06 -14.85 -3.22
N THR A 32 -12.99 -13.67 -2.58
CA THR A 32 -11.90 -13.37 -1.65
C THR A 32 -12.03 -14.15 -0.35
N ILE A 33 -13.24 -14.28 0.20
CA ILE A 33 -13.50 -15.12 1.37
C ILE A 33 -13.23 -16.58 1.05
N HIS A 34 -13.62 -17.07 -0.14
CA HIS A 34 -13.29 -18.43 -0.56
C HIS A 34 -11.78 -18.68 -0.67
N ASN A 35 -11.00 -17.69 -1.12
CA ASN A 35 -9.54 -17.80 -1.13
C ASN A 35 -8.93 -17.81 0.28
N ILE A 36 -9.50 -17.05 1.23
CA ILE A 36 -8.98 -16.96 2.60
C ILE A 36 -9.37 -18.20 3.43
N LEU A 37 -10.63 -18.63 3.33
CA LEU A 37 -11.21 -19.68 4.17
C LEU A 37 -11.21 -21.06 3.49
N GLY A 38 -11.04 -21.12 2.17
CA GLY A 38 -10.82 -22.34 1.40
C GLY A 38 -11.84 -23.43 1.68
N SER A 39 -11.33 -24.58 2.11
CA SER A 39 -12.12 -25.79 2.41
C SER A 39 -13.00 -25.70 3.65
N SER A 40 -12.92 -24.61 4.43
CA SER A 40 -13.81 -24.40 5.58
C SER A 40 -15.20 -23.89 5.19
N ILE A 41 -15.40 -23.47 3.94
CA ILE A 41 -16.71 -23.03 3.46
C ILE A 41 -17.54 -24.25 3.06
N GLU A 42 -18.71 -24.39 3.68
CA GLU A 42 -19.67 -25.46 3.39
C GLU A 42 -20.69 -25.01 2.32
N GLY A 43 -21.01 -23.72 2.28
CA GLY A 43 -21.97 -23.20 1.31
C GLY A 43 -21.97 -21.68 1.18
N THR A 44 -22.49 -21.21 0.05
CA THR A 44 -22.78 -19.80 -0.19
C THR A 44 -24.14 -19.66 -0.84
N LEU A 45 -24.98 -18.77 -0.32
CA LEU A 45 -26.34 -18.54 -0.76
C LEU A 45 -26.51 -17.05 -1.07
N GLN A 46 -27.13 -16.72 -2.19
CA GLN A 46 -27.68 -15.38 -2.40
C GLN A 46 -29.00 -15.30 -1.66
N VAL A 47 -29.18 -14.26 -0.87
CA VAL A 47 -30.36 -14.07 0.00
C VAL A 47 -30.95 -12.69 -0.23
N SER A 48 -32.27 -12.57 -0.06
CA SER A 48 -32.91 -11.27 0.08
C SER A 48 -33.20 -11.04 1.57
N TYR A 49 -32.54 -10.05 2.16
CA TYR A 49 -32.73 -9.68 3.56
C TYR A 49 -33.51 -8.36 3.63
N GLU A 50 -34.73 -8.39 4.15
CA GLU A 50 -35.64 -7.24 4.19
C GLU A 50 -35.85 -6.59 2.81
N GLY A 51 -35.93 -7.40 1.75
CA GLY A 51 -36.10 -6.94 0.37
C GLY A 51 -34.80 -6.46 -0.31
N ASN A 52 -33.66 -6.52 0.39
CA ASN A 52 -32.36 -6.07 -0.14
C ASN A 52 -31.47 -7.25 -0.50
N PRO A 53 -30.66 -7.14 -1.56
CA PRO A 53 -29.77 -8.22 -1.96
C PRO A 53 -28.66 -8.42 -0.92
N GLY A 54 -28.36 -9.67 -0.65
CA GLY A 54 -27.30 -10.07 0.26
C GLY A 54 -26.70 -11.42 -0.10
N ILE A 55 -25.60 -11.74 0.56
CA ILE A 55 -24.90 -13.00 0.45
C ILE A 55 -24.74 -13.60 1.85
N LEU A 56 -25.00 -14.89 1.94
CA LEU A 56 -24.83 -15.69 3.14
C LEU A 56 -23.76 -16.75 2.89
N ILE A 57 -22.71 -16.76 3.69
CA ILE A 57 -21.60 -17.73 3.61
C ILE A 57 -21.59 -18.51 4.91
N ILE A 58 -21.65 -19.83 4.81
CA ILE A 58 -21.68 -20.74 5.96
C ILE A 58 -20.48 -21.67 5.84
N GLY A 59 -19.85 -21.95 6.98
CA GLY A 59 -18.72 -22.85 7.02
C GLY A 59 -18.38 -23.35 8.42
N SER A 60 -17.38 -24.21 8.49
CA SER A 60 -16.82 -24.70 9.73
C SER A 60 -15.30 -24.84 9.67
N HIS A 61 -14.65 -24.44 10.76
CA HIS A 61 -13.21 -24.55 10.94
C HIS A 61 -12.93 -25.28 12.27
N GLY A 62 -12.51 -26.54 12.16
CA GLY A 62 -12.34 -27.41 13.33
C GLY A 62 -13.68 -27.65 14.04
N ALA A 63 -13.76 -27.25 15.31
CA ALA A 63 -15.00 -27.33 16.11
C ALA A 63 -15.89 -26.07 16.02
N VAL A 64 -15.45 -25.04 15.29
CA VAL A 64 -16.17 -23.76 15.18
C VAL A 64 -16.99 -23.75 13.90
N ARG A 65 -18.30 -23.52 14.01
CA ARG A 65 -19.15 -23.19 12.86
C ARG A 65 -19.27 -21.68 12.75
N TYR A 66 -19.42 -21.16 11.55
CA TYR A 66 -19.61 -19.73 11.32
C TYR A 66 -20.59 -19.45 10.18
N GLU A 67 -21.19 -18.26 10.27
CA GLU A 67 -22.13 -17.71 9.31
C GLU A 67 -21.77 -16.24 9.10
N ILE A 68 -21.64 -15.84 7.84
CA ILE A 68 -21.35 -14.47 7.42
C ILE A 68 -22.48 -14.02 6.51
N LEU A 69 -23.29 -13.08 6.99
CA LEU A 69 -24.32 -12.40 6.21
C LEU A 69 -23.79 -11.02 5.82
N VAL A 70 -23.82 -10.69 4.54
CA VAL A 70 -23.53 -9.34 4.03
C VAL A 70 -24.71 -8.88 3.20
N VAL A 71 -25.26 -7.71 3.53
CA VAL A 71 -26.43 -7.11 2.88
C VAL A 71 -26.05 -5.72 2.39
N CYS A 72 -26.43 -5.39 1.17
CA CYS A 72 -26.17 -4.08 0.59
C CYS A 72 -27.49 -3.31 0.44
N TYR A 73 -27.70 -2.27 1.25
CA TYR A 73 -28.90 -1.42 1.22
C TYR A 73 -28.58 0.05 1.50
N ARG A 74 -28.28 0.85 0.46
CA ARG A 74 -27.73 2.24 0.55
C ARG A 74 -26.44 2.39 1.40
N LYS A 75 -26.16 1.43 2.26
CA LYS A 75 -25.14 1.24 3.27
C LYS A 75 -24.92 -0.27 3.39
N ILE A 76 -23.75 -0.66 3.86
CA ILE A 76 -23.41 -2.07 3.97
C ILE A 76 -23.70 -2.52 5.40
N LEU A 77 -24.49 -3.59 5.53
CA LEU A 77 -24.72 -4.26 6.80
C LEU A 77 -24.07 -5.63 6.71
N TYR A 78 -23.33 -6.00 7.74
CA TYR A 78 -22.85 -7.37 7.86
C TYR A 78 -23.09 -7.93 9.26
N ARG A 79 -23.23 -9.25 9.32
CA ARG A 79 -23.33 -10.03 10.54
C ARG A 79 -22.40 -11.24 10.42
N VAL A 80 -21.53 -11.40 11.40
CA VAL A 80 -20.70 -12.59 11.57
C VAL A 80 -21.15 -13.30 12.84
N THR A 81 -21.60 -14.53 12.71
CA THR A 81 -21.97 -15.39 13.84
C THR A 81 -21.05 -16.59 13.86
N ALA A 82 -20.53 -16.95 15.03
CA ALA A 82 -19.73 -18.14 15.23
C ALA A 82 -20.25 -18.95 16.43
N TRP A 83 -20.15 -20.27 16.33
CA TRP A 83 -20.57 -21.24 17.34
C TRP A 83 -19.42 -22.18 17.66
N GLY A 84 -19.16 -22.45 18.93
CA GLY A 84 -18.14 -23.42 19.36
C GLY A 84 -17.11 -22.83 20.31
N PRO A 85 -15.98 -23.55 20.56
CA PRO A 85 -14.89 -23.03 21.37
C PRO A 85 -14.24 -21.81 20.69
N GLU A 86 -13.84 -20.81 21.45
CA GLU A 86 -13.22 -19.57 20.93
C GLU A 86 -14.06 -18.81 19.87
N SER A 87 -15.39 -19.01 19.86
CA SER A 87 -16.28 -18.35 18.90
C SER A 87 -16.16 -16.83 18.90
N GLU A 88 -15.84 -16.21 20.05
CA GLU A 88 -15.65 -14.77 20.15
C GLU A 88 -14.42 -14.28 19.39
N ASN A 89 -13.29 -14.97 19.54
CA ASN A 89 -12.04 -14.63 18.85
C ASN A 89 -12.22 -14.83 17.34
N TYR A 90 -12.81 -15.96 16.95
CA TYR A 90 -13.04 -16.28 15.54
C TYR A 90 -14.00 -15.29 14.87
N ALA A 91 -15.13 -14.96 15.51
CA ALA A 91 -16.07 -13.96 15.00
C ALA A 91 -15.43 -12.56 14.89
N SER A 92 -14.56 -12.19 15.84
CA SER A 92 -13.89 -10.89 15.83
C SER A 92 -12.85 -10.80 14.71
N GLN A 93 -12.06 -11.86 14.48
CA GLN A 93 -11.11 -11.92 13.37
C GLN A 93 -11.80 -11.88 12.01
N LEU A 94 -12.85 -12.68 11.82
CA LEU A 94 -13.66 -12.68 10.60
C LEU A 94 -14.32 -11.32 10.35
N SER A 95 -14.88 -10.69 11.39
CA SER A 95 -15.44 -9.33 11.28
C SER A 95 -14.40 -8.32 10.83
N MET A 96 -13.19 -8.34 11.42
CA MET A 96 -12.11 -7.43 11.04
C MET A 96 -11.65 -7.65 9.58
N GLN A 97 -11.55 -8.92 9.14
CA GLN A 97 -11.19 -9.23 7.76
C GLN A 97 -12.27 -8.77 6.78
N LEU A 98 -13.54 -9.06 7.08
CA LEU A 98 -14.66 -8.66 6.24
C LEU A 98 -14.75 -7.14 6.10
N GLU A 99 -14.57 -6.40 7.20
CA GLU A 99 -14.56 -4.94 7.18
C GLU A 99 -13.44 -4.39 6.28
N LYS A 100 -12.22 -4.96 6.36
CA LYS A 100 -11.13 -4.59 5.44
C LYS A 100 -11.48 -4.84 3.97
N LEU A 101 -12.12 -5.95 3.64
CA LEU A 101 -12.54 -6.27 2.27
C LEU A 101 -13.59 -5.28 1.75
N ILE A 102 -14.52 -4.86 2.62
CA ILE A 102 -15.53 -3.87 2.28
C ILE A 102 -14.88 -2.53 1.92
N TYR A 103 -13.98 -2.01 2.78
CA TYR A 103 -13.27 -0.76 2.49
C TYR A 103 -12.41 -0.86 1.23
N LEU A 104 -11.71 -1.98 1.05
CA LEU A 104 -10.88 -2.20 -0.14
C LEU A 104 -11.69 -2.18 -1.44
N PHE A 105 -12.90 -2.77 -1.43
CA PHE A 105 -13.78 -2.70 -2.59
C PHE A 105 -14.31 -1.28 -2.81
N ALA A 106 -14.66 -0.57 -1.73
CA ALA A 106 -15.13 0.81 -1.82
C ALA A 106 -14.09 1.76 -2.42
N GLU A 107 -12.82 1.60 -2.05
CA GLU A 107 -11.72 2.45 -2.53
C GLU A 107 -11.29 2.12 -3.96
N GLY A 108 -11.22 0.83 -4.31
CA GLY A 108 -10.55 0.37 -5.53
C GLY A 108 -11.37 -0.54 -6.44
N GLU A 109 -12.66 -0.72 -6.19
CA GLU A 109 -13.51 -1.74 -6.85
C GLU A 109 -12.88 -3.15 -6.80
N GLY A 110 -12.17 -3.48 -5.71
CA GLY A 110 -11.49 -4.76 -5.55
C GLY A 110 -10.28 -4.96 -6.48
N LYS A 111 -9.72 -3.86 -7.01
CA LYS A 111 -8.55 -3.87 -7.90
C LYS A 111 -7.37 -3.13 -7.26
N GLY A 112 -6.21 -3.77 -7.27
CA GLY A 112 -4.94 -3.08 -7.04
C GLY A 112 -4.52 -2.31 -8.28
N ILE A 113 -3.87 -1.16 -8.12
CA ILE A 113 -3.37 -0.36 -9.24
C ILE A 113 -1.85 -0.31 -9.16
N ILE A 114 -1.19 -0.78 -10.22
CA ILE A 114 0.25 -0.58 -10.41
C ILE A 114 0.45 0.66 -11.26
N TYR A 115 1.09 1.68 -10.71
CA TYR A 115 1.43 2.89 -11.43
C TYR A 115 2.82 2.81 -12.06
N PHE A 116 2.91 3.09 -13.35
CA PHE A 116 4.16 3.36 -14.05
C PHE A 116 4.24 4.84 -14.37
N VAL A 117 5.34 5.46 -13.97
CA VAL A 117 5.63 6.87 -14.27
C VAL A 117 6.77 6.93 -15.28
N PHE A 118 6.59 7.73 -16.33
CA PHE A 118 7.59 7.99 -17.37
C PHE A 118 7.57 9.46 -17.80
N VAL A 119 8.77 9.95 -18.17
CA VAL A 119 9.00 11.29 -18.71
C VAL A 119 9.57 11.10 -20.12
N PRO A 120 8.86 11.52 -21.19
CA PRO A 120 9.35 11.40 -22.57
C PRO A 120 10.71 12.07 -22.73
N GLY A 121 11.60 11.44 -23.51
CA GLY A 121 12.95 11.98 -23.80
C GLY A 121 13.98 11.83 -22.69
N LYS A 122 13.65 11.23 -21.54
CA LYS A 122 14.60 10.89 -20.46
C LYS A 122 14.83 9.38 -20.41
N ASN A 123 16.02 8.97 -19.94
CA ASN A 123 16.34 7.55 -19.76
C ASN A 123 15.30 6.84 -18.87
N LEU A 124 14.79 5.72 -19.36
CA LEU A 124 13.80 4.84 -18.71
C LEU A 124 14.29 4.24 -17.38
N ILE A 125 15.60 4.17 -17.23
CA ILE A 125 16.29 3.76 -16.00
C ILE A 125 16.73 5.05 -15.30
N PRO A 126 16.22 5.35 -14.09
CA PRO A 126 16.65 6.55 -13.38
C PRO A 126 18.16 6.48 -13.13
N ALA A 127 18.87 7.56 -13.44
CA ALA A 127 20.33 7.66 -13.33
C ALA A 127 20.87 7.34 -11.92
N LYS A 128 20.01 7.37 -10.88
CA LYS A 128 20.31 6.90 -9.52
C LYS A 128 20.76 5.44 -9.44
N ALA A 129 20.41 4.61 -10.43
CA ALA A 129 20.88 3.23 -10.48
C ALA A 129 22.40 3.13 -10.74
N GLU A 130 23.04 4.14 -11.33
CA GLU A 130 24.44 4.04 -11.77
C GLU A 130 25.44 4.80 -10.88
N SER A 131 25.05 5.90 -10.24
CA SER A 131 26.01 6.71 -9.46
C SER A 131 26.20 6.24 -8.02
N ARG A 132 27.40 5.70 -7.72
CA ARG A 132 27.81 5.32 -6.35
C ARG A 132 27.80 6.50 -5.38
N ILE A 133 28.11 7.71 -5.87
CA ILE A 133 28.13 8.94 -5.06
C ILE A 133 26.72 9.29 -4.58
N VAL A 134 25.74 9.24 -5.50
CA VAL A 134 24.33 9.56 -5.17
C VAL A 134 23.77 8.55 -4.17
N ARG A 135 24.08 7.25 -4.32
CA ARG A 135 23.68 6.22 -3.34
C ARG A 135 24.28 6.45 -1.95
N PHE A 136 25.55 6.85 -1.88
CA PHE A 136 26.20 7.16 -0.61
C PHE A 136 25.56 8.37 0.07
N VAL A 137 25.35 9.45 -0.67
CA VAL A 137 24.67 10.67 -0.17
C VAL A 137 23.23 10.36 0.27
N GLN A 138 22.50 9.56 -0.49
CA GLN A 138 21.16 9.10 -0.15
C GLN A 138 21.14 8.27 1.15
N SER A 139 22.09 7.35 1.32
CA SER A 139 22.22 6.55 2.54
C SER A 139 22.58 7.38 3.76
N LEU A 140 23.37 8.45 3.60
CA LEU A 140 23.73 9.36 4.69
C LEU A 140 22.59 10.30 5.09
N LEU A 141 21.80 10.80 4.12
CA LEU A 141 20.74 11.78 4.35
C LEU A 141 19.36 11.16 4.64
N LEU A 142 18.97 10.12 3.89
CA LEU A 142 17.64 9.48 3.96
C LEU A 142 17.66 8.11 4.66
N GLY A 143 18.86 7.59 4.96
CA GLY A 143 19.01 6.35 5.72
C GLY A 143 18.96 6.59 7.23
N ASN A 144 19.91 6.01 7.95
CA ASN A 144 20.00 6.19 9.40
C ASN A 144 20.68 7.53 9.73
N MET A 145 19.96 8.44 10.40
CA MET A 145 20.46 9.77 10.80
C MET A 145 21.70 9.71 11.72
N VAL A 146 21.98 8.56 12.34
CA VAL A 146 23.19 8.34 13.14
C VAL A 146 24.48 8.65 12.36
N PHE A 147 24.52 8.32 11.06
CA PHE A 147 25.72 8.59 10.24
C PHE A 147 25.91 10.08 9.98
N LEU A 148 24.82 10.82 9.72
CA LEU A 148 24.86 12.27 9.55
C LEU A 148 25.35 12.93 10.85
N PHE A 149 24.87 12.45 11.99
CA PHE A 149 25.30 12.92 13.30
C PHE A 149 26.80 12.64 13.55
N ALA A 150 27.28 11.44 13.24
CA ALA A 150 28.69 11.09 13.36
C ALA A 150 29.59 11.97 12.48
N VAL A 151 29.19 12.22 11.22
CA VAL A 151 29.89 13.14 10.32
C VAL A 151 29.89 14.57 10.89
N SER A 152 28.78 15.02 11.45
CA SER A 152 28.69 16.35 12.09
C SER A 152 29.65 16.49 13.28
N ILE A 153 29.81 15.45 14.11
CA ILE A 153 30.75 15.47 15.23
C ILE A 153 32.19 15.55 14.72
N ILE A 154 32.53 14.72 13.74
CA ILE A 154 33.88 14.71 13.15
C ILE A 154 34.20 16.09 12.55
N LEU A 155 33.25 16.66 11.80
CA LEU A 155 33.42 17.98 11.20
C LEU A 155 33.57 19.06 12.28
N SER A 156 32.73 19.02 13.32
CA SER A 156 32.85 19.93 14.46
C SER A 156 34.23 19.84 15.14
N TYR A 157 34.79 18.64 15.27
CA TYR A 157 36.12 18.45 15.84
C TYR A 157 37.24 18.97 14.92
N ILE A 158 37.13 18.77 13.61
CA ILE A 158 38.08 19.33 12.63
C ILE A 158 38.07 20.86 12.70
N PHE A 159 36.88 21.47 12.74
CA PHE A 159 36.74 22.92 12.87
C PHE A 159 37.30 23.43 14.21
N TYR A 160 37.08 22.68 15.29
CA TYR A 160 37.68 22.96 16.59
C TYR A 160 39.21 23.00 16.54
N LEU A 161 39.84 22.03 15.86
CA LEU A 161 41.30 21.99 15.71
C LEU A 161 41.84 23.13 14.84
N MET A 162 41.13 23.53 13.79
CA MET A 162 41.58 24.58 12.87
C MET A 162 41.39 26.00 13.42
N PHE A 163 40.25 26.28 14.03
CA PHE A 163 39.82 27.64 14.39
C PHE A 163 39.83 27.91 15.90
N GLY A 164 40.03 26.87 16.72
CA GLY A 164 40.01 26.97 18.18
C GLY A 164 38.61 27.21 18.77
N PRO A 165 38.46 27.14 20.11
CA PRO A 165 37.15 27.16 20.77
C PRO A 165 36.31 28.42 20.48
N PHE A 166 36.95 29.59 20.36
CA PHE A 166 36.26 30.86 20.22
C PHE A 166 35.68 31.08 18.82
N TYR A 167 36.38 30.68 17.76
CA TYR A 167 35.95 30.93 16.38
C TYR A 167 35.23 29.74 15.74
N THR A 168 35.27 28.56 16.37
CA THR A 168 34.57 27.35 15.87
C THR A 168 33.07 27.55 15.65
N PRO A 169 32.30 28.15 16.57
CA PRO A 169 30.86 28.35 16.35
C PRO A 169 30.59 29.21 15.11
N LEU A 170 31.37 30.27 14.91
CA LEU A 170 31.23 31.16 13.75
C LEU A 170 31.64 30.46 12.46
N ALA A 171 32.75 29.71 12.47
CA ALA A 171 33.23 28.96 11.32
C ALA A 171 32.25 27.87 10.89
N LEU A 172 31.60 27.19 11.84
CA LEU A 172 30.56 26.19 11.53
C LEU A 172 29.33 26.80 10.87
N VAL A 173 28.90 27.98 11.30
CA VAL A 173 27.78 28.70 10.65
C VAL A 173 28.16 29.11 9.23
N LEU A 174 29.36 29.65 9.03
CA LEU A 174 29.85 30.02 7.69
C LEU A 174 30.01 28.81 6.77
N ALA A 175 30.37 27.65 7.31
CA ALA A 175 30.46 26.40 6.56
C ALA A 175 29.11 25.89 6.04
N GLN A 176 27.99 26.39 6.57
CA GLN A 176 26.66 26.06 6.05
C GLN A 176 26.32 26.85 4.78
N ILE A 177 26.99 27.98 4.51
CA ILE A 177 26.70 28.82 3.34
C ILE A 177 26.91 28.05 2.02
N PRO A 178 28.05 27.36 1.79
CA PRO A 178 28.20 26.51 0.60
C PRO A 178 27.15 25.41 0.50
N LEU A 179 26.72 24.84 1.64
CA LEU A 179 25.70 23.80 1.67
C LEU A 179 24.35 24.31 1.14
N LEU A 180 23.99 25.57 1.44
CA LEU A 180 22.78 26.20 0.92
C LEU A 180 22.79 26.34 -0.60
N PHE A 181 23.94 26.66 -1.20
CA PHE A 181 24.07 26.73 -2.66
C PHE A 181 23.99 25.36 -3.34
N ILE A 182 24.46 24.30 -2.66
CA ILE A 182 24.47 22.94 -3.19
C ILE A 182 23.15 22.20 -2.85
N ALA A 183 22.36 22.70 -1.91
CA ALA A 183 21.10 22.08 -1.46
C ALA A 183 20.10 21.79 -2.59
N PRO A 184 19.85 22.69 -3.57
CA PRO A 184 18.96 22.39 -4.69
C PRO A 184 19.43 21.18 -5.51
N TRP A 185 20.74 21.05 -5.70
CA TRP A 185 21.34 19.91 -6.39
C TRP A 185 21.22 18.63 -5.55
N ILE A 186 21.45 18.69 -4.24
CA ILE A 186 21.30 17.55 -3.32
C ILE A 186 19.85 17.07 -3.31
N VAL A 187 18.88 17.99 -3.15
CA VAL A 187 17.45 17.64 -3.13
C VAL A 187 17.04 17.02 -4.47
N ALA A 188 17.43 17.61 -5.59
CA ALA A 188 17.14 17.04 -6.90
C ALA A 188 17.79 15.65 -7.09
N ALA A 189 19.05 15.48 -6.67
CA ALA A 189 19.78 14.23 -6.81
C ALA A 189 19.30 13.13 -5.87
N VAL A 190 18.80 13.47 -4.67
CA VAL A 190 18.45 12.52 -3.61
C VAL A 190 16.96 12.20 -3.62
N MET A 191 16.09 13.21 -3.79
CA MET A 191 14.63 13.05 -3.67
C MET A 191 13.93 12.80 -5.01
N GLY A 192 14.47 13.26 -6.15
CA GLY A 192 13.83 13.13 -7.46
C GLY A 192 14.46 12.06 -8.35
N ASP A 193 13.67 11.22 -9.00
CA ASP A 193 14.19 10.23 -9.98
C ASP A 193 14.41 10.85 -11.37
N TRP A 194 13.71 11.95 -11.67
CA TRP A 194 13.81 12.72 -12.90
C TRP A 194 13.78 14.22 -12.62
N THR A 195 14.63 14.99 -13.31
CA THR A 195 14.56 16.46 -13.34
C THR A 195 13.68 16.90 -14.51
N LEU A 196 12.54 17.51 -14.19
CA LEU A 196 11.63 18.11 -15.18
C LEU A 196 12.21 19.46 -15.62
N ASN A 197 12.37 19.63 -16.93
CA ASN A 197 12.83 20.88 -17.55
C ASN A 197 11.79 21.32 -18.59
N GLU A 198 11.82 22.58 -19.05
CA GLU A 198 10.89 23.12 -20.05
C GLU A 198 10.77 22.29 -21.35
N LYS A 199 11.82 21.53 -21.70
CA LYS A 199 11.84 20.64 -22.87
C LYS A 199 11.27 19.24 -22.62
N HIS A 200 11.09 18.85 -21.35
CA HIS A 200 10.64 17.52 -20.92
C HIS A 200 9.76 17.67 -19.66
N GLY A 201 8.68 18.46 -19.79
CA GLY A 201 7.77 18.79 -18.69
C GLY A 201 6.63 17.78 -18.51
N ASP A 202 6.36 16.96 -19.52
CA ASP A 202 5.23 16.03 -19.50
C ASP A 202 5.56 14.77 -18.71
N VAL A 203 4.71 14.47 -17.73
CA VAL A 203 4.78 13.25 -16.94
C VAL A 203 3.58 12.40 -17.30
N PHE A 204 3.85 11.21 -17.80
CA PHE A 204 2.82 10.24 -18.09
C PHE A 204 2.76 9.21 -16.98
N ILE A 205 1.54 8.94 -16.52
CA ILE A 205 1.23 7.99 -15.47
C ILE A 205 0.31 6.94 -16.05
N VAL A 206 0.78 5.70 -16.18
CA VAL A 206 -0.02 4.56 -16.64
C VAL A 206 -0.38 3.70 -15.43
N GLY A 207 -1.67 3.66 -15.10
CA GLY A 207 -2.21 2.79 -14.07
C GLY A 207 -2.73 1.48 -14.65
N VAL A 208 -2.08 0.37 -14.30
CA VAL A 208 -2.56 -0.98 -14.64
C VAL A 208 -3.42 -1.49 -13.49
N LYS A 209 -4.73 -1.66 -13.75
CA LYS A 209 -5.67 -2.22 -12.78
C LYS A 209 -5.62 -3.74 -12.79
N ILE A 210 -5.37 -4.35 -11.65
CA ILE A 210 -5.22 -5.80 -11.48
C ILE A 210 -6.19 -6.27 -10.40
N PRO A 211 -6.89 -7.40 -10.57
CA PRO A 211 -7.71 -7.99 -9.51
C PRO A 211 -6.89 -8.21 -8.24
N PHE A 212 -7.39 -7.75 -7.09
CA PHE A 212 -6.64 -7.75 -5.83
C PHE A 212 -6.15 -9.14 -5.44
N GLU A 213 -6.94 -10.20 -5.69
CA GLU A 213 -6.56 -11.56 -5.32
C GLU A 213 -5.28 -12.04 -6.02
N LYS A 214 -5.04 -11.54 -7.24
CA LYS A 214 -3.84 -11.87 -8.03
C LYS A 214 -2.78 -10.79 -7.93
N TYR A 215 -3.04 -9.69 -7.25
CA TYR A 215 -2.15 -8.52 -7.24
C TYR A 215 -0.75 -8.90 -6.78
N HIS A 216 -0.62 -9.54 -5.61
CA HIS A 216 0.68 -9.89 -5.05
C HIS A 216 1.44 -10.90 -5.93
N TYR A 217 0.77 -11.96 -6.37
CA TYR A 217 1.34 -12.96 -7.27
C TYR A 217 1.80 -12.34 -8.60
N ILE A 218 0.98 -11.48 -9.22
CA ILE A 218 1.31 -10.84 -10.48
C ILE A 218 2.45 -9.84 -10.29
N LEU A 219 2.42 -9.07 -9.19
CA LEU A 219 3.44 -8.10 -8.84
C LEU A 219 4.80 -8.79 -8.70
N GLU A 220 4.90 -9.83 -7.87
CA GLU A 220 6.15 -10.51 -7.57
C GLU A 220 6.67 -11.35 -8.74
N LYS A 221 5.79 -12.05 -9.45
CA LYS A 221 6.21 -12.99 -10.50
C LYS A 221 6.51 -12.33 -11.84
N TYR A 222 5.78 -11.25 -12.19
CA TYR A 222 5.87 -10.66 -13.53
C TYR A 222 6.38 -9.21 -13.49
N PHE A 223 5.83 -8.37 -12.61
CA PHE A 223 6.12 -6.93 -12.63
C PHE A 223 7.47 -6.58 -12.01
N ILE A 224 7.83 -7.14 -10.85
CA ILE A 224 9.11 -6.86 -10.19
C ILE A 224 10.30 -7.36 -11.06
N PRO A 225 10.30 -8.61 -11.57
CA PRO A 225 11.43 -9.12 -12.36
C PRO A 225 11.55 -8.42 -13.72
N SER A 226 10.41 -8.09 -14.34
CA SER A 226 10.38 -7.55 -15.71
C SER A 226 10.18 -6.03 -15.76
N LYS A 227 10.31 -5.32 -14.63
CA LYS A 227 9.95 -3.89 -14.50
C LYS A 227 10.56 -3.01 -15.59
N TYR A 228 11.81 -3.25 -15.97
CA TYR A 228 12.51 -2.47 -16.98
C TYR A 228 12.06 -2.83 -18.41
N GLN A 229 11.77 -4.10 -18.66
CA GLN A 229 11.26 -4.55 -19.97
C GLN A 229 9.85 -4.03 -20.23
N ILE A 230 8.99 -4.07 -19.21
CA ILE A 230 7.62 -3.55 -19.28
C ILE A 230 7.66 -2.05 -19.54
N LYS A 231 8.47 -1.29 -18.77
CA LYS A 231 8.65 0.15 -19.01
C LYS A 231 9.13 0.45 -20.43
N ARG A 232 10.10 -0.32 -20.94
CA ARG A 232 10.63 -0.13 -22.30
C ARG A 232 9.58 -0.37 -23.38
N ARG A 233 8.81 -1.46 -23.28
CA ARG A 233 7.74 -1.76 -24.24
C ARG A 233 6.61 -0.75 -24.21
N LEU A 234 6.26 -0.24 -23.03
CA LEU A 234 5.25 0.81 -22.89
C LEU A 234 5.72 2.11 -23.56
N TYR A 235 7.01 2.45 -23.42
CA TYR A 235 7.59 3.63 -24.04
C TYR A 235 7.74 3.53 -25.57
N GLU A 236 8.11 2.36 -26.08
CA GLU A 236 8.24 2.11 -27.53
C GLU A 236 6.87 2.03 -28.25
N GLY A 237 5.78 1.78 -27.51
CA GLY A 237 4.41 1.72 -28.04
C GLY A 237 3.61 3.03 -27.90
N LEU A 238 4.21 4.09 -27.36
CA LEU A 238 3.67 5.45 -27.26
C LEU A 238 4.20 6.32 -28.40
#